data_AF-C9N1L3-F1
#
_entry.id   AF-C9N1L3-F1
#
_cell.length_a   1.000
_cell.length_b   1.000
_cell.length_c   1.000
_cell.angle_alpha   90.00
_cell.angle_beta   90.00
_cell.angle_gamma   90.00
#
_symmetry.space_group_name_H-M   'P 1'
#
loop_
_entity.id
_entity.type
_entity.pdbx_description
1 polymer ?
#
loop_
_entity_poly.entity_id
_entity_poly.type
_entity_poly.pdbx_seq_one_letter_code
_entity_poly.pdbx_strand_id
1 'polypeptide(L)'
;MGKVKVKASEKNLKNDFTLRLLMTYKETIVDGVGLRYSLYFAGCSHSCPGCHNEYSWNPKHGNLLTYEKLEEIAKEINENTLLDGITISGGDPLFNPVDMLKVLKFLKEKTKKIFGFILAIRWSKC
;
A
#
# COMPACT_ATOMS: atom_id res chain seq x y z
N MET A 1 46.74 9.49 0.76
CA MET A 1 45.60 10.05 0.00
C MET A 1 44.81 8.94 -0.69
N GLY A 2 43.91 8.27 0.00
CA GLY A 2 42.92 7.37 -0.60
C GLY A 2 41.56 8.07 -0.60
N LYS A 3 41.02 8.39 -1.78
CA LYS A 3 39.72 9.05 -1.89
C LYS A 3 38.61 8.04 -1.54
N VAL A 4 38.02 8.19 -0.36
CA VAL A 4 36.77 7.52 0.01
C VAL A 4 35.67 8.04 -0.90
N LYS A 5 35.15 7.19 -1.78
CA LYS A 5 33.91 7.46 -2.53
C LYS A 5 32.74 7.33 -1.56
N VAL A 6 32.28 8.46 -1.04
CA VAL A 6 31.04 8.57 -0.27
C VAL A 6 29.88 8.23 -1.22
N LYS A 7 29.16 7.14 -0.92
CA LYS A 7 27.99 6.69 -1.70
C LYS A 7 26.82 7.68 -1.51
N ALA A 8 26.01 7.77 -2.56
CA ALA A 8 25.00 8.77 -2.83
C ALA A 8 24.03 9.05 -1.66
N SER A 9 24.02 10.32 -1.26
CA SER A 9 22.90 11.14 -0.79
C SER A 9 21.77 10.45 -0.01
N GLU A 10 21.71 10.75 1.28
CA GLU A 10 20.49 10.85 2.08
C GLU A 10 19.52 11.83 1.39
N LYS A 11 18.80 11.34 0.39
CA LYS A 11 17.73 12.09 -0.26
C LYS A 11 16.60 12.17 0.75
N ASN A 12 16.12 13.38 1.04
CA ASN A 12 15.06 13.62 2.02
C ASN A 12 13.79 12.85 1.61
N LEU A 13 13.60 11.64 2.16
CA LEU A 13 12.57 10.67 1.77
C LEU A 13 11.15 11.16 2.08
N LYS A 14 10.99 12.27 2.81
CA LYS A 14 9.70 12.68 3.38
C LYS A 14 8.56 12.92 2.39
N ASN A 15 8.82 13.03 1.07
CA ASN A 15 7.80 13.29 0.05
C ASN A 15 8.00 12.51 -1.27
N ASP A 16 8.52 11.27 -1.27
CA ASP A 16 8.73 10.55 -2.53
C ASP A 16 7.43 10.02 -3.17
N PHE A 17 6.33 9.94 -2.42
CA PHE A 17 5.02 9.55 -2.93
C PHE A 17 3.89 10.26 -2.20
N THR A 18 2.71 10.27 -2.81
CA THR A 18 1.53 11.02 -2.37
C THR A 18 0.36 10.12 -1.95
N LEU A 19 0.59 8.81 -1.89
CA LEU A 19 -0.44 7.83 -1.51
C LEU A 19 -0.97 8.10 -0.10
N ARG A 20 -2.27 7.87 0.09
CA ARG A 20 -2.93 7.98 1.38
C ARG A 20 -3.54 6.67 1.82
N LEU A 21 -3.27 6.31 3.06
CA LEU A 21 -3.75 5.11 3.70
C LEU A 21 -5.07 5.42 4.42
N LEU A 22 -6.13 4.70 4.04
CA LEU A 22 -7.43 4.77 4.70
C LEU A 22 -7.40 3.92 5.97
N MET A 23 -6.92 2.68 5.85
CA MET A 23 -6.85 1.73 6.95
C MET A 23 -5.88 0.58 6.66
N THR A 24 -5.50 -0.14 7.70
CA THR A 24 -4.80 -1.42 7.61
C THR A 24 -5.55 -2.49 8.39
N TYR A 25 -5.49 -3.72 7.90
CA TYR A 25 -5.85 -4.90 8.67
C TYR A 25 -4.61 -5.76 8.80
N LYS A 26 -4.15 -5.93 10.04
CA LYS A 26 -2.94 -6.71 10.32
C LYS A 26 -3.12 -8.18 9.97
N GLU A 27 -4.35 -8.67 10.08
CA GLU A 27 -4.74 -10.05 9.84
C GLU A 27 -6.14 -10.08 9.23
N THR A 28 -6.30 -10.77 8.10
CA THR A 28 -7.59 -10.94 7.43
C THR A 28 -7.54 -12.16 6.50
N ILE A 29 -8.65 -12.87 6.41
CA ILE A 29 -8.85 -14.04 5.54
C ILE A 29 -9.85 -13.77 4.41
N VAL A 30 -10.47 -12.58 4.40
CA VAL A 30 -11.48 -12.20 3.39
C VAL A 30 -10.88 -11.41 2.23
N ASP A 31 -9.64 -10.93 2.40
CA ASP A 31 -8.93 -10.12 1.42
C ASP A 31 -7.89 -10.93 0.61
N GLY A 32 -8.21 -12.18 0.31
CA GLY A 32 -7.39 -13.06 -0.52
C GLY A 32 -7.15 -14.41 0.12
N VAL A 33 -6.43 -15.26 -0.59
CA VAL A 33 -6.14 -16.63 -0.14
C VAL A 33 -5.10 -16.59 0.98
N GLY A 34 -5.39 -17.30 2.08
CA GLY A 34 -4.53 -17.37 3.25
C GLY A 34 -4.72 -16.20 4.21
N LEU A 35 -3.86 -16.10 5.22
CA LEU A 35 -3.84 -14.99 6.16
C LEU A 35 -3.09 -13.80 5.55
N ARG A 36 -3.78 -12.68 5.36
CA ARG A 36 -3.26 -11.49 4.67
C ARG A 36 -3.08 -10.33 5.63
N TYR A 37 -2.10 -9.48 5.32
CA TYR A 37 -2.04 -8.11 5.82
C TYR A 37 -2.59 -7.20 4.72
N SER A 38 -3.70 -6.51 4.99
CA SER A 38 -4.36 -5.68 3.98
C SER A 38 -4.09 -4.19 4.18
N LEU A 39 -3.75 -3.50 3.09
CA LEU A 39 -3.53 -2.06 3.00
C LEU A 39 -4.60 -1.45 2.11
N TYR A 40 -5.37 -0.50 2.63
CA TYR A 40 -6.43 0.17 1.87
C TYR A 40 -6.04 1.60 1.55
N PHE A 41 -5.98 1.93 0.25
CA PHE A 41 -5.58 3.24 -0.24
C PHE A 41 -6.76 4.08 -0.73
N ALA A 42 -6.61 5.41 -0.58
CA ALA A 42 -7.54 6.40 -1.11
C ALA A 42 -7.27 6.69 -2.60
N GLY A 43 -8.32 7.07 -3.32
CA GLY A 43 -8.31 7.38 -4.74
C GLY A 43 -9.07 6.31 -5.54
N CYS A 44 -10.14 6.73 -6.23
CA CYS A 44 -10.81 5.94 -7.26
C CYS A 44 -11.59 6.89 -8.16
N SER A 45 -11.39 6.80 -9.47
CA SER A 45 -12.11 7.63 -10.45
C SER A 45 -13.43 7.01 -10.92
N HIS A 46 -13.66 5.71 -10.67
CA HIS A 46 -14.79 4.99 -11.24
C HIS A 46 -16.14 5.43 -10.67
N SER A 47 -16.17 5.84 -9.39
CA SER A 47 -17.39 6.33 -8.71
C SER A 47 -18.63 5.45 -8.91
N CYS A 48 -18.45 4.13 -8.80
CA CYS A 48 -19.45 3.16 -9.21
C CYS A 48 -20.76 3.27 -8.41
N PRO A 49 -21.93 3.23 -9.07
CA PRO A 49 -23.23 3.06 -8.41
C PRO A 49 -23.27 1.94 -7.35
N GLY A 50 -23.53 2.33 -6.11
CA GLY A 50 -23.60 1.41 -4.97
C GLY A 50 -22.24 0.93 -4.45
N CYS A 51 -21.18 1.72 -4.66
CA CYS A 51 -19.88 1.43 -4.08
C CYS A 51 -19.98 1.35 -2.55
N HIS A 52 -19.48 0.26 -1.96
CA HIS A 52 -19.47 0.09 -0.51
C HIS A 52 -18.59 1.11 0.22
N ASN A 53 -17.70 1.80 -0.50
CA ASN A 53 -16.75 2.74 0.10
C ASN A 53 -16.56 3.98 -0.78
N GLU A 54 -17.61 4.80 -0.88
CA GLU A 54 -17.54 6.11 -1.58
C GLU A 54 -16.50 7.05 -0.96
N TYR A 55 -16.24 6.89 0.35
CA TYR A 55 -15.18 7.63 1.05
C TYR A 55 -13.81 7.39 0.42
N SER A 56 -13.57 6.22 -0.19
CA SER A 56 -12.30 5.92 -0.85
C SER A 56 -12.07 6.67 -2.16
N TRP A 57 -13.09 7.30 -2.76
CA TRP A 57 -12.93 7.95 -4.07
C TRP A 57 -12.02 9.17 -4.02
N ASN A 58 -12.10 9.95 -2.94
CA ASN A 58 -11.30 11.15 -2.79
C ASN A 58 -9.84 10.80 -2.41
N PRO A 59 -8.84 11.10 -3.26
CA PRO A 59 -7.44 10.78 -3.00
C PRO A 59 -6.84 11.58 -1.83
N LYS A 60 -7.55 12.57 -1.29
CA LYS A 60 -7.13 13.36 -0.13
C LYS A 60 -7.61 12.81 1.22
N HIS A 61 -8.46 11.78 1.21
CA HIS A 61 -8.91 11.13 2.45
C HIS A 61 -7.84 10.22 3.05
N GLY A 62 -8.03 9.88 4.32
CA GLY A 62 -7.04 9.12 5.09
C GLY A 62 -5.75 9.89 5.37
N ASN A 63 -4.73 9.16 5.80
CA ASN A 63 -3.46 9.71 6.24
C ASN A 63 -2.42 9.60 5.13
N LEU A 64 -1.60 10.65 4.95
CA LEU A 64 -0.46 10.58 4.04
C LEU A 64 0.44 9.41 4.46
N LEU A 65 0.74 8.52 3.53
CA LEU A 65 1.69 7.45 3.77
C LEU A 65 3.09 8.09 3.84
N THR A 66 3.79 7.87 4.94
CA THR A 66 5.18 8.29 5.10
C THR A 66 6.10 7.07 5.11
N TYR A 67 7.40 7.26 4.92
CA TYR A 67 8.37 6.18 5.04
C TYR A 67 8.42 5.59 6.45
N GLU A 68 8.26 6.42 7.48
CA GLU A 68 8.21 5.97 8.88
C GLU A 68 7.03 5.01 9.08
N LYS A 69 5.85 5.36 8.54
CA LYS A 69 4.70 4.46 8.60
C LYS A 69 4.90 3.19 7.78
N LEU A 70 5.58 3.29 6.65
CA LEU A 70 5.84 2.14 5.79
C LEU A 70 6.86 1.16 6.41
N GLU A 71 7.88 1.67 7.12
CA GLU A 71 8.78 0.86 7.94
C GLU A 71 8.03 0.17 9.09
N GLU A 72 7.12 0.88 9.77
CA GLU A 72 6.26 0.28 10.81
C GLU A 72 5.42 -0.88 10.25
N ILE A 73 4.76 -0.67 9.12
CA ILE A 73 3.98 -1.71 8.44
C ILE A 73 4.87 -2.92 8.09
N ALA A 74 6.07 -2.68 7.54
CA ALA A 74 7.00 -3.76 7.20
C ALA A 74 7.45 -4.55 8.45
N LYS A 75 7.65 -3.86 9.58
CA LYS A 75 7.96 -4.50 10.87
C LYS A 75 6.80 -5.39 11.33
N GLU A 76 5.58 -4.86 11.34
CA GLU A 76 4.38 -5.63 11.73
C GLU A 76 4.19 -6.89 10.86
N ILE A 77 4.42 -6.78 9.55
CA ILE A 77 4.34 -7.92 8.64
C ILE A 77 5.40 -8.98 8.95
N ASN A 78 6.62 -8.57 9.31
CA ASN A 78 7.70 -9.50 9.62
C ASN A 78 7.56 -10.13 11.01
N GLU A 79 6.94 -9.44 11.96
CA GLU A 79 6.62 -9.97 13.29
C GLU A 79 5.57 -11.09 13.24
N ASN A 80 4.70 -11.07 12.23
CA ASN A 80 3.70 -12.11 12.03
C ASN A 80 4.11 -13.11 10.94
N THR A 81 4.78 -14.19 11.36
CA THR A 81 5.24 -15.24 10.45
C THR A 81 4.10 -16.04 9.81
N LEU A 82 2.88 -16.00 10.36
CA LEU A 82 1.70 -16.69 9.85
C LEU A 82 1.10 -16.03 8.61
N LEU A 83 1.50 -14.80 8.28
CA LEU A 83 1.02 -14.11 7.09
C LEU A 83 1.48 -14.81 5.81
N ASP A 84 0.53 -15.24 5.00
CA ASP A 84 0.77 -15.79 3.66
C ASP A 84 1.09 -14.66 2.65
N GLY A 85 0.66 -13.43 2.91
CA GLY A 85 1.17 -12.27 2.20
C GLY A 85 0.41 -10.97 2.43
N ILE A 86 0.57 -10.03 1.49
CA ILE A 86 0.09 -8.65 1.60
C ILE A 86 -0.97 -8.39 0.54
N THR A 87 -2.11 -7.84 0.92
CA THR A 87 -3.15 -7.42 -0.03
C THR A 87 -3.20 -5.91 -0.14
N ILE A 88 -3.21 -5.40 -1.37
CA ILE A 88 -3.45 -3.98 -1.66
C ILE A 88 -4.89 -3.85 -2.15
N SER A 89 -5.65 -2.99 -1.49
CA SER A 89 -7.08 -2.75 -1.72
C SER A 89 -7.38 -1.25 -1.51
N GLY A 90 -8.65 -0.89 -1.32
CA GLY A 90 -9.10 0.49 -1.12
C GLY A 90 -10.12 0.90 -2.17
N GLY A 91 -9.93 2.10 -2.72
CA GLY A 91 -10.64 2.56 -3.90
C GLY A 91 -10.18 1.79 -5.14
N ASP A 92 -9.33 2.40 -5.94
CA ASP A 92 -8.58 1.72 -6.98
C ASP A 92 -7.09 1.66 -6.55
N PRO A 93 -6.57 0.46 -6.20
CA PRO A 93 -5.16 0.25 -5.88
C PRO A 93 -4.17 0.79 -6.91
N LEU A 94 -4.61 0.98 -8.17
CA LEU A 94 -3.80 1.48 -9.27
C LEU A 94 -4.13 2.92 -9.67
N PHE A 95 -4.92 3.65 -8.86
CA PHE A 95 -5.24 5.07 -9.09
C PHE A 95 -3.99 5.94 -9.26
N ASN A 96 -2.92 5.65 -8.50
CA ASN A 96 -1.60 6.26 -8.66
C ASN A 96 -0.52 5.16 -8.77
N PRO A 97 -0.31 4.61 -9.99
CA PRO A 97 0.49 3.41 -10.17
C PRO A 97 1.99 3.67 -10.01
N VAL A 98 2.44 4.89 -10.30
CA VAL A 98 3.86 5.29 -10.17
C VAL A 98 4.28 5.27 -8.70
N ASP A 99 3.49 5.90 -7.84
CA ASP A 99 3.75 5.90 -6.40
C ASP A 99 3.53 4.52 -5.78
N MET A 100 2.49 3.79 -6.23
CA MET A 100 2.23 2.44 -5.76
C MET A 100 3.40 1.50 -6.05
N LEU A 101 4.03 1.61 -7.22
CA LEU A 101 5.21 0.82 -7.57
C LEU A 101 6.37 1.05 -6.58
N LYS A 102 6.57 2.28 -6.10
CA LYS A 102 7.61 2.58 -5.10
C LYS A 102 7.32 1.86 -3.77
N VAL A 103 6.08 1.94 -3.30
CA VAL A 103 5.64 1.26 -2.07
C VAL A 103 5.77 -0.25 -2.18
N LEU A 104 5.33 -0.83 -3.31
CA LEU A 104 5.43 -2.27 -3.56
C LEU A 104 6.88 -2.76 -3.58
N LYS A 105 7.78 -2.02 -4.23
CA LYS A 105 9.22 -2.34 -4.24
C LYS A 105 9.80 -2.33 -2.83
N PHE A 106 9.49 -1.29 -2.06
CA PHE A 106 9.94 -1.18 -0.67
C PHE A 106 9.45 -2.37 0.17
N LEU A 107 8.15 -2.65 0.16
CA LEU A 107 7.58 -3.74 0.95
C LEU A 107 8.08 -5.10 0.50
N LYS A 108 8.23 -5.32 -0.82
CA LYS A 108 8.79 -6.57 -1.35
C LYS A 108 10.22 -6.78 -0.91
N GLU A 109 11.03 -5.73 -0.89
CA GLU A 109 12.41 -5.80 -0.43
C GLU A 109 12.50 -6.16 1.06
N LYS A 110 11.66 -5.53 1.90
CA LYS A 110 11.69 -5.67 3.37
C LYS A 110 11.01 -6.93 3.91
N THR A 111 9.97 -7.42 3.25
CA THR A 111 9.11 -8.50 3.80
C THR A 111 9.23 -9.82 3.05
N LYS A 112 9.67 -9.79 1.78
CA LYS A 112 9.69 -10.95 0.86
C LYS A 112 8.32 -11.64 0.67
N LYS A 113 7.21 -11.04 1.12
CA LYS A 113 5.86 -11.59 0.99
C LYS A 113 5.33 -11.45 -0.43
N ILE A 114 4.38 -12.32 -0.79
CA ILE A 114 3.64 -12.23 -2.05
C ILE A 114 2.53 -11.18 -1.96
N PHE A 115 2.27 -10.50 -3.07
CA PHE A 115 1.26 -9.46 -3.17
C PHE A 115 0.01 -9.96 -3.87
N GLY A 116 -1.15 -9.53 -3.38
CA GLY A 116 -2.45 -9.67 -4.02
C GLY A 116 -3.09 -8.29 -4.19
N PHE A 117 -3.91 -8.13 -5.21
CA PHE A 117 -4.69 -6.92 -5.43
C PHE A 117 -6.16 -7.30 -5.41
N ILE A 118 -6.94 -6.60 -4.61
CA ILE A 118 -8.39 -6.75 -4.60
C ILE A 118 -9.00 -5.39 -4.92
N LEU A 119 -9.77 -5.38 -6.00
CA LEU A 119 -10.63 -4.28 -6.37
C LEU A 119 -12.03 -4.66 -5.90
N ALA A 120 -12.61 -3.90 -4.97
CA ALA A 120 -14.01 -4.03 -4.61
C ALA A 120 -14.91 -3.37 -5.68
N ILE A 121 -14.64 -3.69 -6.94
CA ILE A 121 -15.30 -3.12 -8.12
C ILE A 121 -16.16 -4.20 -8.74
N ARG A 122 -17.47 -3.95 -8.74
CA ARG A 122 -18.40 -4.74 -9.53
C ARG A 122 -18.51 -4.09 -10.90
N TRP A 123 -17.72 -4.56 -11.86
CA TRP A 123 -17.65 -4.09 -13.26
C TRP A 123 -18.97 -4.10 -14.04
N SER A 124 -20.04 -4.67 -13.50
CA SER A 124 -21.38 -4.53 -14.10
C SER A 124 -22.09 -3.24 -13.66
N LYS A 125 -21.53 -2.54 -12.68
CA LYS A 125 -22.09 -1.33 -12.03
C LYS A 125 -21.11 -0.15 -12.09
N CYS A 126 -19.97 -0.34 -12.75
CA CYS A 126 -19.10 0.67 -13.30
C CYS A 126 -18.98 0.31 -14.81
#